data_AF-A0A350RFS4-F1
#
_entry.id   AF-A0A350RFS4-F1
#
_cell.length_a   1.000
_cell.length_b   1.000
_cell.length_c   1.000
_cell.angle_alpha   90.00
_cell.angle_beta   90.00
_cell.angle_gamma   90.00
#
_symmetry.space_group_name_H-M   'P 1'
#
loop_
_entity.id
_entity.type
_entity.pdbx_description
1 polymer ?
#
loop_
_entity_poly.entity_id
_entity_poly.type
_entity_poly.pdbx_seq_one_letter_code
_entity_poly.pdbx_strand_id
1 'polypeptide(L)'
;LRFLRAAAHVREEEGRGAMSALYAAFGTHYWELEQQPGLRKQLGTIEHTKRCLESAGLPTSYATAVDDPQWDAIIENETELALSRTGRDVGTPIISFKPPTGLSFFGPVISRVPSDEEAVPLWDAVIELASFPGFAEMKRSLREAPQINVLGTLEAPPVMEDWEAGSRKDHKPKQ
;
A
#
# COMPACT_ATOMS: atom_id res chain seq x y z
N LEU A 1 -5.82 -11.65 -0.04
CA LEU A 1 -6.74 -11.05 0.96
C LEU A 1 -6.35 -11.30 2.42
N ARG A 2 -5.55 -12.32 2.77
CA ARG A 2 -5.19 -12.69 4.16
C ARG A 2 -5.01 -11.51 5.16
N PHE A 3 -4.00 -10.66 4.95
CA PHE A 3 -3.77 -9.50 5.82
C PHE A 3 -4.91 -8.47 5.83
N LEU A 4 -5.61 -8.30 4.70
CA LEU A 4 -6.78 -7.41 4.63
C LEU A 4 -7.94 -7.92 5.50
N ARG A 5 -8.14 -9.24 5.57
CA ARG A 5 -9.16 -9.85 6.43
C ARG A 5 -8.86 -9.64 7.91
N ALA A 6 -7.60 -9.85 8.31
CA ALA A 6 -7.16 -9.53 9.66
C ALA A 6 -7.33 -8.04 9.99
N ALA A 7 -6.97 -7.13 9.07
CA ALA A 7 -7.18 -5.70 9.26
C ALA A 7 -8.66 -5.32 9.34
N ALA A 8 -9.53 -5.93 8.53
CA ALA A 8 -10.98 -5.72 8.60
C ALA A 8 -11.53 -6.16 9.96
N HIS A 9 -11.12 -7.32 10.46
CA HIS A 9 -11.51 -7.82 11.78
C HIS A 9 -11.04 -6.89 12.91
N VAL A 10 -9.76 -6.53 12.94
CA VAL A 10 -9.22 -5.61 13.95
C VAL A 10 -9.97 -4.27 13.90
N ARG A 11 -10.25 -3.73 12.71
CA ARG A 11 -10.96 -2.46 12.57
C ARG A 11 -12.40 -2.53 13.07
N GLU A 12 -13.09 -3.64 12.88
CA GLU A 12 -14.46 -3.85 13.37
C GLU A 12 -14.50 -3.83 14.90
N GLU A 13 -13.56 -4.52 15.56
CA GLU A 13 -13.57 -4.72 17.01
C GLU A 13 -12.86 -3.59 17.79
N GLU A 14 -11.72 -3.11 17.28
CA GLU A 14 -10.84 -2.12 17.96
C GLU A 14 -10.98 -0.70 17.37
N GLY A 15 -11.72 -0.55 16.27
CA GLY A 15 -11.93 0.72 15.59
C GLY A 15 -10.74 1.22 14.77
N ARG A 16 -10.90 2.43 14.21
CA ARG A 16 -9.89 3.03 13.30
C ARG A 16 -8.58 3.40 13.98
N GLY A 17 -8.59 3.63 15.31
CA GLY A 17 -7.40 4.00 16.07
C GLY A 17 -6.30 2.93 16.02
N ALA A 18 -6.69 1.65 16.00
CA ALA A 18 -5.75 0.52 15.93
C ALA A 18 -5.04 0.38 14.58
N MET A 19 -5.57 0.99 13.51
CA MET A 19 -5.06 0.80 12.15
C MET A 19 -3.67 1.37 11.92
N SER A 20 -3.29 2.43 12.63
CA SER A 20 -1.94 2.99 12.50
C SER A 20 -0.88 2.00 12.96
N ALA A 21 -1.04 1.45 14.18
CA ALA A 21 -0.11 0.46 14.73
C ALA A 21 -0.10 -0.83 13.90
N LEU A 22 -1.28 -1.31 13.48
CA LEU A 22 -1.39 -2.52 12.66
C LEU A 22 -0.71 -2.35 11.30
N TYR A 23 -0.96 -1.22 10.61
CA TYR A 23 -0.39 -0.96 9.29
C TYR A 23 1.13 -0.85 9.36
N ALA A 24 1.67 -0.17 10.38
CA ALA A 24 3.10 -0.11 10.62
C ALA A 24 3.69 -1.51 10.85
N ALA A 25 3.07 -2.32 11.71
CA ALA A 25 3.54 -3.68 11.98
C ALA A 25 3.52 -4.57 10.73
N PHE A 26 2.44 -4.55 9.94
CA PHE A 26 2.40 -5.26 8.65
C PHE A 26 3.49 -4.76 7.70
N GLY A 27 3.70 -3.44 7.66
CA GLY A 27 4.72 -2.82 6.82
C GLY A 27 6.13 -3.32 7.16
N THR A 28 6.52 -3.24 8.43
CA THR A 28 7.82 -3.70 8.91
C THR A 28 8.03 -5.19 8.66
N HIS A 29 7.09 -6.04 9.09
CA HIS A 29 7.22 -7.50 8.96
C HIS A 29 7.25 -7.98 7.51
N TYR A 30 6.62 -7.25 6.59
CA TYR A 30 6.53 -7.63 5.19
C TYR A 30 7.63 -7.02 4.32
N TRP A 31 7.93 -5.72 4.49
CA TRP A 31 8.77 -4.95 3.56
C TRP A 31 10.18 -4.66 4.10
N GLU A 32 10.32 -4.49 5.41
CA GLU A 32 11.57 -3.98 6.02
C GLU A 32 12.48 -5.08 6.55
N LEU A 33 11.91 -6.16 7.11
CA LEU A 33 12.72 -7.23 7.67
C LEU A 33 13.55 -7.94 6.58
N GLU A 34 14.77 -8.32 6.96
CA GLU A 34 15.68 -9.08 6.09
C GLU A 34 15.02 -10.38 5.62
N GLN A 35 15.18 -10.67 4.33
CA GLN A 35 14.64 -11.89 3.74
C GLN A 35 15.45 -13.09 4.20
N GLN A 36 14.77 -14.03 4.85
CA GLN A 36 15.32 -15.34 5.20
C GLN A 36 14.80 -16.42 4.25
N PRO A 37 15.58 -17.48 3.95
CA PRO A 37 15.11 -18.60 3.14
C PRO A 37 13.78 -19.15 3.67
N GLY A 38 12.75 -19.20 2.81
CA GLY A 38 11.43 -19.72 3.16
C GLY A 38 10.44 -18.70 3.75
N LEU A 39 10.87 -17.46 4.05
CA LEU A 39 10.01 -16.41 4.62
C LEU A 39 8.77 -16.16 3.76
N ARG A 40 8.92 -16.14 2.43
CA ARG A 40 7.82 -15.93 1.49
C ARG A 40 6.65 -16.91 1.66
N LYS A 41 6.92 -18.17 2.06
CA LYS A 41 5.86 -19.16 2.32
C LYS A 41 5.10 -18.90 3.62
N GLN A 42 5.72 -18.18 4.55
CA GLN A 42 5.14 -17.83 5.85
C GLN A 42 4.34 -16.53 5.79
N LEU A 43 4.58 -15.68 4.77
CA LEU A 43 3.89 -14.40 4.63
C LEU A 43 2.36 -14.59 4.58
N GLY A 44 1.66 -13.77 5.35
CA GLY A 44 0.20 -13.81 5.49
C GLY A 44 -0.37 -15.01 6.26
N THR A 45 0.43 -15.96 6.74
CA THR A 45 -0.08 -17.07 7.56
C THR A 45 -0.59 -16.59 8.92
N ILE A 46 -1.35 -17.42 9.64
CA ILE A 46 -1.81 -17.14 11.01
C ILE A 46 -0.60 -16.80 11.91
N GLU A 47 0.44 -17.63 11.93
CA GLU A 47 1.63 -17.40 12.78
C GLU A 47 2.39 -16.13 12.42
N HIS A 48 2.49 -15.78 11.13
CA HIS A 48 3.07 -14.50 10.73
C HIS A 48 2.22 -13.31 11.20
N THR A 49 0.89 -13.43 11.09
CA THR A 49 -0.04 -12.38 11.50
C THR A 49 -0.04 -12.19 13.02
N LYS A 50 0.10 -13.26 13.81
CA LYS A 50 0.27 -13.17 15.27
C LYS A 50 1.47 -12.30 15.65
N ARG A 51 2.64 -12.54 15.04
CA ARG A 51 3.85 -11.73 15.28
C ARG A 51 3.65 -10.24 14.95
N CYS A 52 2.90 -9.96 13.88
CA CYS A 52 2.54 -8.59 13.54
C CYS A 52 1.62 -7.97 14.60
N LEU A 53 0.59 -8.69 15.03
CA LEU A 53 -0.37 -8.23 16.05
C LEU A 53 0.32 -7.99 17.41
N GLU A 54 1.22 -8.88 17.82
CA GLU A 54 2.05 -8.71 19.03
C GLU A 54 2.87 -7.42 18.96
N SER A 55 3.52 -7.17 17.82
CA SER A 55 4.31 -5.95 17.59
C SER A 55 3.45 -4.69 17.59
N ALA A 56 2.18 -4.80 17.18
CA ALA A 56 1.19 -3.72 17.20
C ALA A 56 0.51 -3.55 18.56
N GLY A 57 0.79 -4.42 19.55
CA GLY A 57 0.10 -4.42 20.85
C GLY A 57 -1.37 -4.85 20.79
N LEU A 58 -1.73 -5.65 19.78
CA LEU A 58 -3.10 -6.09 19.51
C LEU A 58 -3.31 -7.58 19.87
N PRO A 59 -4.54 -7.98 20.23
CA PRO A 59 -4.89 -9.39 20.46
C PRO A 59 -4.51 -10.30 19.28
N THR A 60 -3.77 -11.37 19.56
CA THR A 60 -3.33 -12.34 18.54
C THR A 60 -4.47 -13.22 18.01
N SER A 61 -5.61 -13.23 18.69
CA SER A 61 -6.83 -13.92 18.24
C SER A 61 -7.30 -13.44 16.87
N TYR A 62 -7.05 -12.17 16.51
CA TYR A 62 -7.41 -11.62 15.20
C TYR A 62 -6.67 -12.30 14.03
N ALA A 63 -5.56 -13.00 14.29
CA ALA A 63 -4.80 -13.70 13.27
C ALA A 63 -5.59 -14.82 12.57
N THR A 64 -6.63 -15.38 13.20
CA THR A 64 -7.45 -16.44 12.59
C THR A 64 -8.25 -15.93 11.39
N ALA A 65 -8.54 -14.63 11.32
CA ALA A 65 -9.31 -14.03 10.23
C ALA A 65 -8.61 -14.12 8.87
N VAL A 66 -7.31 -14.40 8.81
CA VAL A 66 -6.59 -14.50 7.53
C VAL A 66 -7.17 -15.54 6.57
N ASP A 67 -7.73 -16.62 7.10
CA ASP A 67 -8.35 -17.69 6.32
C ASP A 67 -9.90 -17.65 6.39
N ASP A 68 -10.47 -16.54 6.88
CA ASP A 68 -11.90 -16.38 7.07
C ASP A 68 -12.54 -15.52 5.96
N PRO A 69 -13.37 -16.11 5.08
CA PRO A 69 -13.98 -15.40 3.97
C PRO A 69 -15.10 -14.44 4.38
N GLN A 70 -15.56 -14.44 5.65
CA GLN A 70 -16.63 -13.51 6.08
C GLN A 70 -16.25 -12.04 5.87
N TRP A 71 -14.96 -11.74 5.86
CA TRP A 71 -14.42 -10.38 5.67
C TRP A 71 -14.29 -9.97 4.19
N ASP A 72 -14.52 -10.88 3.24
CA ASP A 72 -14.29 -10.58 1.82
C ASP A 72 -15.24 -9.49 1.31
N ALA A 73 -16.52 -9.54 1.70
CA ALA A 73 -17.52 -8.58 1.24
C ALA A 73 -17.19 -7.12 1.62
N ILE A 74 -16.69 -6.88 2.84
CA ILE A 74 -16.30 -5.52 3.25
C ILE A 74 -15.05 -5.05 2.49
N ILE A 75 -14.08 -5.94 2.24
CA ILE A 75 -12.87 -5.62 1.48
C ILE A 75 -13.21 -5.30 0.02
N GLU A 76 -14.11 -6.06 -0.59
CA GLU A 76 -14.61 -5.81 -1.94
C GLU A 76 -15.31 -4.45 -2.04
N ASN A 77 -16.20 -4.14 -1.09
CA ASN A 77 -16.90 -2.85 -1.05
C ASN A 77 -15.93 -1.66 -0.87
N GLU A 78 -14.92 -1.79 -0.02
CA GLU A 78 -13.90 -0.75 0.17
C GLU A 78 -13.01 -0.57 -1.06
N THR A 79 -12.69 -1.68 -1.74
CA THR A 79 -11.95 -1.66 -3.01
C THR A 79 -12.78 -0.97 -4.10
N GLU A 80 -14.06 -1.30 -4.23
CA GLU A 80 -14.93 -0.67 -5.20
C GLU A 80 -15.16 0.81 -4.91
N LEU A 81 -15.24 1.22 -3.64
CA LEU A 81 -15.29 2.64 -3.29
C LEU A 81 -14.02 3.39 -3.76
N ALA A 82 -12.84 2.78 -3.61
CA ALA A 82 -11.60 3.41 -4.08
C ALA A 82 -11.61 3.55 -5.62
N LEU A 83 -11.94 2.48 -6.34
CA LEU A 83 -11.97 2.45 -7.80
C LEU A 83 -13.06 3.35 -8.39
N SER A 84 -14.24 3.42 -7.77
CA SER A 84 -15.33 4.29 -8.25
C SER A 84 -14.98 5.77 -8.16
N ARG A 85 -14.02 6.14 -7.29
CA ARG A 85 -13.59 7.53 -7.08
C ARG A 85 -12.41 7.93 -7.97
N THR A 86 -11.61 7.00 -8.45
CA THR A 86 -10.45 7.26 -9.33
C THR A 86 -10.67 6.89 -10.79
N GLY A 87 -11.66 6.06 -11.08
CA GLY A 87 -11.73 5.29 -12.33
C GLY A 87 -11.09 3.91 -12.17
N ARG A 88 -11.45 2.98 -13.07
CA ARG A 88 -11.05 1.56 -12.97
C ARG A 88 -9.70 1.22 -13.61
N ASP A 89 -9.13 2.13 -14.41
CA ASP A 89 -7.87 1.90 -15.15
C ASP A 89 -6.64 2.37 -14.35
N VAL A 90 -6.64 2.09 -13.04
CA VAL A 90 -5.55 2.49 -12.13
C VAL A 90 -5.18 1.36 -11.17
N GLY A 91 -3.96 1.41 -10.64
CA GLY A 91 -3.47 0.50 -9.61
C GLY A 91 -3.41 1.15 -8.23
N THR A 92 -2.54 0.63 -7.38
CA THR A 92 -2.19 1.24 -6.08
C THR A 92 -0.88 2.05 -6.20
N PRO A 93 -0.72 3.13 -5.42
CA PRO A 93 -1.60 3.64 -4.36
C PRO A 93 -2.77 4.49 -4.87
N ILE A 94 -3.88 4.49 -4.12
CA ILE A 94 -5.01 5.42 -4.29
C ILE A 94 -5.14 6.24 -3.01
N ILE A 95 -5.27 7.56 -3.14
CA ILE A 95 -5.51 8.46 -2.01
C ILE A 95 -6.69 9.39 -2.31
N SER A 96 -7.49 9.67 -1.28
CA SER A 96 -8.62 10.61 -1.35
C SER A 96 -8.29 11.88 -0.59
N PHE A 97 -8.44 13.03 -1.25
CA PHE A 97 -8.23 14.34 -0.65
C PHE A 97 -9.56 14.93 -0.20
N LYS A 98 -9.57 15.59 0.95
CA LYS A 98 -10.75 16.27 1.53
C LYS A 98 -12.05 15.44 1.42
N PRO A 99 -12.08 14.18 1.89
CA PRO A 99 -13.29 13.36 1.83
C PRO A 99 -14.43 13.99 2.68
N PRO A 100 -15.71 13.76 2.32
CA PRO A 100 -16.17 12.90 1.23
C PRO A 100 -16.21 13.58 -0.15
N THR A 101 -16.08 14.91 -0.20
CA THR A 101 -16.38 15.73 -1.40
C THR A 101 -15.19 15.97 -2.32
N GLY A 102 -13.95 15.84 -1.84
CA GLY A 102 -12.77 16.07 -2.66
C GLY A 102 -12.45 14.91 -3.61
N LEU A 103 -11.42 15.10 -4.42
CA LEU A 103 -11.00 14.18 -5.47
C LEU A 103 -10.17 13.02 -4.93
N SER A 104 -10.14 11.93 -5.68
CA SER A 104 -9.26 10.80 -5.42
C SER A 104 -8.33 10.60 -6.61
N PHE A 105 -7.07 10.28 -6.35
CA PHE A 105 -6.05 10.12 -7.38
C PHE A 105 -5.32 8.79 -7.22
N PHE A 106 -4.89 8.25 -8.36
CA PHE A 106 -3.80 7.28 -8.39
C PHE A 106 -2.48 8.01 -8.13
N GLY A 107 -1.73 7.57 -7.12
CA GLY A 107 -0.53 8.24 -6.65
C GLY A 107 -0.74 9.05 -5.35
N PRO A 108 0.25 9.85 -4.93
CA PRO A 108 1.55 10.01 -5.58
C PRO A 108 2.32 8.68 -5.61
N VAL A 109 2.90 8.34 -6.77
CA VAL A 109 3.73 7.13 -6.89
C VAL A 109 5.17 7.49 -6.54
N ILE A 110 5.65 6.96 -5.42
CA ILE A 110 6.94 7.31 -4.82
C ILE A 110 7.78 6.05 -4.69
N SER A 111 9.01 6.09 -5.22
CA SER A 111 9.91 4.92 -5.21
C SER A 111 10.77 4.83 -3.95
N ARG A 112 10.96 5.91 -3.20
CA ARG A 112 11.73 5.95 -1.95
C ARG A 112 11.10 6.90 -0.95
N VAL A 113 11.25 6.60 0.34
CA VAL A 113 10.77 7.49 1.39
C VAL A 113 11.50 8.84 1.27
N PRO A 114 10.78 9.98 1.15
CA PRO A 114 11.41 11.30 1.13
C PRO A 114 12.08 11.58 2.49
N SER A 115 13.16 12.37 2.50
CA SER A 115 13.74 12.83 3.77
C SER A 115 12.76 13.72 4.53
N ASP A 116 13.02 13.98 5.81
CA ASP A 116 12.18 14.87 6.64
C ASP A 116 12.08 16.27 6.02
N GLU A 117 13.15 16.76 5.40
CA GLU A 117 13.17 18.07 4.70
C GLU A 117 12.39 18.05 3.38
N GLU A 118 12.29 16.91 2.71
CA GLU A 118 11.59 16.74 1.44
C GLU A 118 10.09 16.44 1.63
N ALA A 119 9.73 15.76 2.72
CA ALA A 119 8.40 15.17 2.92
C ALA A 119 7.28 16.21 2.95
N VAL A 120 7.43 17.27 3.74
CA VAL A 120 6.41 18.33 3.88
C VAL A 120 6.25 19.12 2.58
N PRO A 121 7.33 19.65 1.95
CA PRO A 121 7.20 20.35 0.66
C PRO A 121 6.57 19.50 -0.44
N LEU A 122 6.91 18.21 -0.52
CA LEU A 122 6.31 17.29 -1.49
C LEU A 122 4.81 17.13 -1.24
N TRP A 123 4.41 16.95 0.02
CA TRP A 123 3.00 16.77 0.38
C TRP A 123 2.17 18.03 0.10
N ASP A 124 2.71 19.21 0.39
CA ASP A 124 2.05 20.49 0.10
C ASP A 124 1.82 20.66 -1.41
N ALA A 125 2.80 20.33 -2.25
CA ALA A 125 2.65 20.36 -3.70
C ALA A 125 1.58 19.37 -4.20
N VAL A 126 1.52 18.18 -3.61
CA VAL A 126 0.48 17.17 -3.94
C VAL A 126 -0.91 17.67 -3.56
N ILE A 127 -1.07 18.29 -2.38
CA ILE A 127 -2.36 18.88 -1.96
C ILE A 127 -2.77 20.01 -2.91
N GLU A 128 -1.84 20.88 -3.30
CA GLU A 128 -2.13 22.00 -4.19
C GLU A 128 -2.66 21.51 -5.54
N LEU A 129 -1.96 20.55 -6.16
CA LEU A 129 -2.40 19.91 -7.41
C LEU A 129 -3.77 19.25 -7.24
N ALA A 130 -3.98 18.49 -6.16
CA ALA A 130 -5.24 17.81 -5.88
C ALA A 130 -6.40 18.77 -5.58
N SER A 131 -6.11 20.02 -5.22
CA SER A 131 -7.12 21.05 -4.94
C SER A 131 -7.69 21.70 -6.20
N PHE A 132 -6.96 21.63 -7.32
CA PHE A 132 -7.40 22.18 -8.59
C PHE A 132 -8.32 21.20 -9.32
N PRO A 133 -9.64 21.49 -9.50
CA PRO A 133 -10.59 20.50 -10.01
C PRO A 133 -10.31 20.00 -11.43
N GLY A 134 -9.57 20.77 -12.24
CA GLY A 134 -9.22 20.41 -13.61
C GLY A 134 -7.92 19.60 -13.72
N PHE A 135 -7.19 19.36 -12.63
CA PHE A 135 -5.98 18.55 -12.65
C PHE A 135 -6.36 17.07 -12.71
N ALA A 136 -5.87 16.37 -13.73
CA ALA A 136 -6.18 14.95 -13.94
C ALA A 136 -4.94 14.05 -13.82
N GLU A 137 -3.80 14.46 -14.39
CA GLU A 137 -2.61 13.60 -14.40
C GLU A 137 -1.31 14.40 -14.55
N MET A 138 -0.28 13.97 -13.80
CA MET A 138 1.13 14.25 -14.08
C MET A 138 1.89 12.93 -13.97
N LYS A 139 2.53 12.49 -15.06
CA LYS A 139 3.14 11.16 -15.12
C LYS A 139 4.50 11.18 -15.81
N ARG A 140 5.41 10.37 -15.26
CA ARG A 140 6.68 9.98 -15.86
C ARG A 140 6.77 8.46 -15.84
N SER A 141 6.94 7.83 -17.01
CA SER A 141 6.99 6.37 -17.14
C SER A 141 8.34 5.78 -16.71
N LEU A 142 9.42 6.48 -17.03
CA LEU A 142 10.78 6.16 -16.60
C LEU A 142 10.99 6.63 -15.16
N ARG A 143 11.11 5.69 -14.23
CA ARG A 143 11.19 5.96 -12.78
C ARG A 143 12.06 4.93 -12.06
N GLU A 144 12.53 5.28 -10.87
CA GLU A 144 13.29 4.37 -10.01
C GLU A 144 12.42 3.14 -9.65
N ALA A 145 13.04 1.96 -9.59
CA ALA A 145 12.43 0.81 -8.92
C ALA A 145 12.14 1.16 -7.45
N PRO A 146 11.06 0.62 -6.83
CA PRO A 146 10.81 0.85 -5.41
C PRO A 146 12.02 0.41 -4.58
N GLN A 147 12.58 1.30 -3.77
CA GLN A 147 13.74 1.06 -2.91
C GLN A 147 13.26 0.49 -1.57
N ILE A 148 13.22 -0.83 -1.47
CA ILE A 148 12.73 -1.55 -0.28
C ILE A 148 13.55 -2.83 -0.05
N ASN A 149 13.79 -3.17 1.21
CA ASN A 149 14.64 -4.29 1.61
C ASN A 149 14.24 -5.61 0.96
N VAL A 150 12.95 -5.95 0.96
CA VAL A 150 12.47 -7.22 0.39
C VAL A 150 12.72 -7.39 -1.10
N LEU A 151 12.87 -6.29 -1.86
CA LEU A 151 13.22 -6.37 -3.27
C LEU A 151 14.73 -6.38 -3.51
N GLY A 152 15.54 -6.18 -2.47
CA GLY A 152 16.98 -6.02 -2.58
C GLY A 152 17.39 -4.77 -3.37
N THR A 153 16.50 -3.77 -3.47
CA THR A 153 16.65 -2.59 -4.34
C THR A 153 17.20 -1.37 -3.61
N LEU A 154 17.78 -1.55 -2.42
CA LEU A 154 18.53 -0.50 -1.75
C LEU A 154 19.90 -0.30 -2.43
N GLU A 155 19.89 0.29 -3.62
CA GLU A 155 21.09 0.50 -4.44
C GLU A 155 21.37 2.00 -4.66
N ALA A 156 22.66 2.34 -4.80
CA ALA A 156 23.12 3.67 -5.20
C ALA A 156 24.16 3.54 -6.34
N PRO A 157 23.86 3.97 -7.59
CA PRO A 157 22.62 4.63 -8.03
C PRO A 157 21.42 3.66 -8.15
N PRO A 158 20.16 4.15 -8.09
CA PRO A 158 18.98 3.30 -8.19
C PRO A 158 18.77 2.76 -9.60
N VAL A 159 18.21 1.55 -9.68
CA VAL A 159 17.78 0.94 -10.95
C VAL A 159 16.60 1.72 -11.51
N MET A 160 16.67 2.07 -12.80
CA MET A 160 15.60 2.75 -13.53
C MET A 160 14.78 1.76 -14.34
N GLU A 161 13.46 1.92 -14.33
CA GLU A 161 12.49 1.07 -15.02
C GLU A 161 11.48 1.90 -15.81
N ASP A 162 11.09 1.43 -17.00
CA ASP A 162 10.03 2.05 -17.80
C ASP A 162 8.70 1.31 -17.59
N TRP A 163 7.70 2.06 -17.10
CA TRP A 163 6.41 1.53 -16.68
C TRP A 163 5.26 1.97 -17.58
N GLU A 164 4.35 1.05 -17.88
CA GLU A 164 3.14 1.29 -18.65
C GLU A 164 1.94 0.58 -18.01
N ALA A 165 0.85 1.32 -17.76
CA ALA A 165 -0.39 0.81 -17.17
C ALA A 165 -0.17 -0.09 -15.94
N GLY A 166 0.73 0.33 -15.02
CA GLY A 166 1.01 -0.42 -13.79
C GLY A 166 1.90 -1.65 -13.95
N SER A 167 2.53 -1.87 -15.11
CA SER A 167 3.49 -2.97 -15.35
C SER A 167 4.78 -2.48 -16.02
N ARG A 168 5.88 -3.22 -15.89
CA ARG A 168 7.13 -2.95 -16.62
C ARG A 168 6.91 -3.22 -18.12
N LYS A 169 7.34 -2.30 -19.00
CA LYS A 169 7.19 -2.48 -20.46
C LYS A 169 7.83 -3.77 -20.97
N ASP A 170 9.01 -4.11 -20.44
CA ASP A 170 9.78 -5.29 -20.87
C ASP A 170 9.14 -6.64 -20.47
N HIS A 171 8.11 -6.63 -19.61
CA HIS A 171 7.37 -7.83 -19.20
C HIS A 171 6.08 -8.05 -20.00
N LYS A 172 5.71 -7.14 -20.92
CA LYS A 172 4.62 -7.40 -21.87
C LYS A 172 5.11 -8.42 -22.91
N PRO A 173 4.36 -9.50 -23.19
CA PRO A 173 4.68 -10.35 -24.33
C PRO A 173 4.78 -9.46 -25.57
N LYS A 174 5.87 -9.60 -26.34
CA LYS A 174 6.02 -8.89 -27.62
C LYS A 174 4.80 -9.23 -28.47
N GLN A 175 4.03 -8.21 -28.84
CA GLN A 175 2.94 -8.33 -29.80
C GLN A 175 3.48 -8.71 -31.17
#